data_AF-A0A022PQP2-F1
#
_entry.id   AF-A0A022PQP2-F1
#
_cell.length_a   1.000
_cell.length_b   1.000
_cell.length_c   1.000
_cell.angle_alpha   90.00
_cell.angle_beta   90.00
_cell.angle_gamma   90.00
#
_symmetry.space_group_name_H-M   'P 1'
#
loop_
_entity.id
_entity.type
_entity.pdbx_description
1 polymer ?
#
loop_
_entity_poly.entity_id
_entity_poly.type
_entity_poly.pdbx_seq_one_letter_code
_entity_poly.pdbx_strand_id
1 'polypeptide(L)' 'MKKNYVISPQIINTIKMNNELRGIQDSSSNFIYSNLATKKSIRSFKQLFYYERFYDH' A
#
# COMPACT_ATOMS: atom_id res chain seq x y z
N MET A 1 14.05 17.60 18.89
CA MET A 1 13.00 17.93 17.90
C MET A 1 12.54 16.65 17.23
N LYS A 2 11.24 16.33 17.28
CA LYS A 2 10.66 15.18 16.57
C LYS A 2 10.63 15.52 15.08
N LYS A 3 11.33 14.76 14.24
CA LYS A 3 11.24 14.95 12.78
C LYS A 3 9.86 14.46 12.33
N ASN A 4 9.03 15.38 11.86
CA ASN A 4 7.76 15.03 11.22
C ASN A 4 8.07 14.66 9.77
N TYR A 5 8.13 13.35 9.49
CA TYR A 5 8.27 12.83 8.14
C TYR A 5 6.92 12.93 7.40
N VAL A 6 6.55 14.15 7.03
CA VAL A 6 5.35 14.40 6.23
C VAL A 6 5.68 14.13 4.78
N ILE A 7 5.05 13.12 4.20
CA ILE A 7 5.16 12.86 2.76
C ILE A 7 4.31 13.89 2.02
N SER A 8 4.87 14.54 1.00
CA SER A 8 4.14 15.51 0.17
C SER A 8 2.92 14.86 -0.51
N PRO A 9 1.75 15.51 -0.52
CA PRO A 9 0.58 15.03 -1.25
C PRO A 9 0.84 14.75 -2.73
N GLN A 10 1.76 15.50 -3.36
CA GLN A 10 2.16 15.29 -4.75
C GLN A 10 2.80 13.91 -4.93
N ILE A 11 3.71 13.52 -4.02
CA ILE A 11 4.36 12.22 -4.02
C ILE A 11 3.31 11.12 -3.84
N ILE A 12 2.35 11.31 -2.93
CA ILE A 12 1.24 10.36 -2.70
C ILE A 12 0.39 10.21 -3.96
N ASN A 13 0.02 11.32 -4.61
CA ASN A 13 -0.79 11.31 -5.82
C ASN A 13 -0.07 10.64 -6.99
N THR A 14 1.23 10.90 -7.17
CA THR A 14 2.04 10.21 -8.18
C THR A 14 2.10 8.70 -7.92
N ILE A 15 2.29 8.28 -6.66
CA ILE A 15 2.29 6.86 -6.29
C ILE A 15 0.91 6.21 -6.54
N LYS A 16 -0.19 6.94 -6.29
CA LYS A 16 -1.55 6.46 -6.54
C LYS A 16 -1.91 6.33 -8.02
N MET A 17 -1.47 7.27 -8.86
CA MET A 17 -1.79 7.29 -10.29
C MET A 17 -0.91 6.32 -11.10
N ASN A 18 0.19 5.84 -10.54
CA ASN A 18 1.03 4.85 -11.19
C ASN A 18 0.36 3.46 -11.21
N ASN A 19 0.21 2.89 -12.40
CA ASN A 19 -0.41 1.58 -12.65
C ASN A 19 0.57 0.39 -12.64
N GLU A 20 1.86 0.62 -12.34
CA GLU A 20 2.82 -0.47 -12.15
C GLU A 20 2.40 -1.41 -11.02
N LEU A 21 2.73 -2.69 -11.18
CA LEU A 21 2.50 -3.69 -10.13
C LEU A 21 3.54 -3.49 -9.02
N ARG A 22 3.14 -2.79 -7.97
CA ARG A 22 3.96 -2.51 -6.78
C ARG A 22 3.37 -3.14 -5.52
N GLY A 23 4.22 -3.85 -4.80
CA GLY A 23 3.92 -4.39 -3.49
C GLY A 23 5.18 -4.62 -2.67
N ILE A 24 5.00 -4.74 -1.35
CA ILE A 24 6.06 -5.11 -0.41
C ILE A 24 5.74 -6.53 0.02
N GLN A 25 6.71 -7.43 -0.13
CA GLN A 25 6.60 -8.80 0.34
C GLN A 25 7.45 -8.98 1.60
N ASP A 26 7.02 -9.89 2.47
CA ASP A 26 7.88 -10.42 3.53
C ASP A 26 8.91 -11.41 2.95
N SER A 27 9.79 -11.90 3.82
CA SER A 27 10.78 -12.93 3.46
C SER A 27 10.18 -14.26 3.00
N SER A 28 8.88 -14.46 3.25
CA SER A 28 8.12 -15.66 2.87
C SER A 28 7.35 -15.46 1.56
N SER A 29 7.63 -14.38 0.83
CA SER A 29 6.96 -14.00 -0.43
C SER A 29 5.46 -13.70 -0.29
N ASN A 30 4.98 -13.39 0.92
CA ASN A 30 3.62 -12.92 1.16
C ASN A 30 3.57 -11.39 1.05
N PHE A 31 2.57 -10.86 0.35
CA PHE A 31 2.39 -9.41 0.26
C PHE A 31 1.93 -8.81 1.59
N ILE A 32 2.76 -7.95 2.18
CA ILE A 32 2.42 -7.11 3.34
C ILE A 32 1.64 -5.87 2.88
N TYR A 33 2.00 -5.32 1.71
CA TYR A 33 1.32 -4.19 1.10
C TYR A 33 1.26 -4.39 -0.41
N SER A 34 0.20 -3.90 -1.05
CA SER A 34 0.09 -3.85 -2.51
C SER A 34 -0.80 -2.71 -2.96
N ASN A 35 -0.41 -2.06 -4.05
CA ASN A 35 -1.25 -1.06 -4.69
C ASN A 35 -2.44 -1.71 -5.41
N LEU A 36 -3.40 -0.88 -5.82
CA LEU A 36 -4.65 -1.37 -6.41
C LEU A 36 -4.40 -2.15 -7.72
N ALA A 37 -3.43 -1.74 -8.53
CA ALA A 37 -3.06 -2.45 -9.76
C ALA A 37 -2.58 -3.89 -9.47
N THR A 38 -1.71 -4.06 -8.47
CA THR A 38 -1.23 -5.36 -8.01
C THR A 38 -2.37 -6.23 -7.46
N LYS A 39 -3.24 -5.65 -6.62
CA LYS A 39 -4.42 -6.36 -6.09
C LYS A 39 -5.36 -6.86 -7.18
N LYS A 40 -5.53 -6.11 -8.28
CA LYS A 40 -6.34 -6.53 -9.43
C LYS A 40 -5.66 -7.62 -10.26
N SER A 41 -4.33 -7.58 -10.39
CA SER A 41 -3.58 -8.55 -11.19
C SER A 41 -3.35 -9.89 -10.50
N ILE A 42 -3.27 -9.92 -9.17
CA ILE A 42 -2.92 -11.13 -8.40
C ILE A 42 -4.21 -11.74 -7.82
N ARG A 43 -4.71 -12.79 -8.49
CA ARG A 43 -5.87 -13.58 -8.05
C ARG A 43 -5.65 -14.29 -6.70
N SER A 44 -4.39 -14.47 -6.30
CA SER A 44 -3.95 -15.13 -5.07
C SER A 44 -3.65 -14.15 -3.93
N PHE A 45 -4.16 -12.91 -3.99
CA PHE A 45 -4.19 -12.08 -2.79
C PHE A 45 -5.15 -12.74 -1.81
N LYS A 46 -4.65 -13.70 -1.01
CA LYS A 46 -5.31 -14.05 0.25
C LYS A 46 -5.60 -12.71 0.89
N GLN A 47 -6.87 -12.45 1.16
CA GLN A 47 -7.40 -11.19 1.64
C GLN A 47 -6.92 -10.95 3.09
N LEU A 48 -5.60 -10.90 3.26
CA LEU A 48 -4.92 -10.66 4.50
C LEU A 48 -4.82 -9.15 4.60
N PHE A 49 -5.57 -8.63 5.57
CA PHE A 49 -5.65 -7.23 5.97
C PHE A 49 -6.58 -6.36 5.11
N TYR A 50 -7.89 -6.54 5.34
CA TYR A 50 -8.75 -5.39 5.58
C TYR A 50 -8.26 -4.69 6.86
N TYR A 51 -7.26 -3.82 6.73
CA TYR A 51 -7.05 -2.80 7.74
C TYR A 51 -7.83 -1.56 7.29
N GLU A 52 -9.16 -1.66 7.36
CA GLU A 52 -10.00 -0.45 7.44
C GLU A 52 -9.64 0.19 8.78
N ARG A 53 -8.63 1.07 8.73
CA ARG A 53 -8.30 1.95 9.84
C ARG A 53 -9.47 2.93 9.95
N PHE A 54 -10.49 2.57 10.72
CA PHE A 54 -11.41 3.56 11.26
C PHE A 54 -10.55 4.55 12.06
N TYR A 55 -10.40 5.75 11.51
CA TYR A 55 -9.94 6.87 12.31
C TYR A 55 -11.09 7.18 13.25
N ASP A 56 -11.03 6.69 14.48
CA ASP A 56 -11.84 7.25 15.54
C ASP A 56 -11.38 8.70 15.73
N HIS A 57 -12.33 9.61 15.54
CA HIS A 57 -12.15 11.05 15.56
C HIS A 57 -12.08 11.58 17.01
#